data_AF-A0A7X3XB05-F1
#
_entry.id   AF-A0A7X3XB05-F1
#
_cell.length_a   1.000
_cell.length_b   1.000
_cell.length_c   1.000
_cell.angle_alpha   90.00
_cell.angle_beta   90.00
_cell.angle_gamma   90.00
#
_symmetry.space_group_name_H-M   'P 1'
#
loop_
_entity.id
_entity.type
_entity.pdbx_description
1 polymer ?
#
loop_
_entity_poly.entity_id
_entity_poly.type
_entity_poly.pdbx_seq_one_letter_code
_entity_poly.pdbx_strand_id
1 'polypeptide(L)'
;MDIQIGPHLYRNSNGTIEVEGVPQIDIEPRPSGGFPKVNFALFETGGKMPAKLTDSTLAINEGQAYALDRSPTSLVMRHQDSGKEILNMTLEENGRLVISQGEFYTLKGHTLTITPLEWTLEKTTVTEGETDVQGKAVPLE
;
A
#
# COMPACT_ATOMS: atom_id res chain seq x y z
N MET A 1 3.56 13.69 -4.93
CA MET A 1 4.65 12.78 -4.52
C MET A 1 4.74 11.65 -5.51
N ASP A 2 5.90 11.00 -5.62
CA ASP A 2 6.08 9.87 -6.52
C ASP A 2 5.95 8.57 -5.74
N ILE A 3 5.15 7.63 -6.27
CA ILE A 3 4.84 6.34 -5.66
C ILE A 3 5.19 5.26 -6.67
N GLN A 4 6.05 4.34 -6.29
CA GLN A 4 6.35 3.14 -7.06
C GLN A 4 5.60 1.94 -6.47
N ILE A 5 4.88 1.21 -7.30
CA ILE A 5 4.15 0.00 -6.90
C ILE A 5 4.71 -1.16 -7.73
N GLY A 6 5.39 -2.07 -7.05
CA GLY A 6 6.23 -3.07 -7.72
C GLY A 6 7.21 -2.39 -8.69
N PRO A 7 7.17 -2.69 -10.00
CA PRO A 7 8.05 -2.07 -11.00
C PRO A 7 7.50 -0.76 -11.60
N HIS A 8 6.23 -0.40 -11.36
CA HIS A 8 5.59 0.75 -12.03
C HIS A 8 5.71 2.03 -11.20
N LEU A 9 6.18 3.11 -11.83
CA LEU A 9 6.32 4.43 -11.20
C LEU A 9 5.11 5.33 -11.51
N TYR A 10 4.39 5.76 -10.48
CA TYR A 10 3.35 6.77 -10.56
C TYR A 10 3.87 8.12 -10.06
N ARG A 11 3.88 9.12 -10.93
CA ARG A 11 4.45 10.44 -10.66
C ARG A 11 3.37 11.46 -10.34
N ASN A 12 3.73 12.44 -9.52
CA ASN A 12 2.84 13.55 -9.15
C ASN A 12 1.50 13.10 -8.51
N SER A 13 1.51 12.03 -7.72
CA SER A 13 0.33 11.59 -6.96
C SER A 13 -0.02 12.54 -5.82
N ASN A 14 -1.30 12.62 -5.47
CA ASN A 14 -1.78 13.26 -4.23
C ASN A 14 -1.56 12.41 -2.97
N GLY A 15 -1.03 11.19 -3.09
CA GLY A 15 -0.80 10.27 -1.97
C GLY A 15 -1.88 9.20 -1.81
N THR A 16 -2.99 9.27 -2.54
CA THR A 16 -4.05 8.27 -2.50
C THR A 16 -3.80 7.20 -3.56
N ILE A 17 -3.98 5.93 -3.18
CA ILE A 17 -4.03 4.78 -4.08
C ILE A 17 -5.47 4.27 -4.08
N GLU A 18 -6.11 4.41 -5.24
CA GLU A 18 -7.44 3.89 -5.50
C GLU A 18 -7.31 2.50 -6.11
N VAL A 19 -7.93 1.53 -5.45
CA VAL A 19 -8.00 0.15 -5.93
C VAL A 19 -9.44 -0.10 -6.37
N GLU A 20 -9.62 -0.34 -7.66
CA GLU A 20 -10.93 -0.55 -8.30
C GLU A 20 -11.93 0.60 -8.07
N GLY A 21 -11.41 1.84 -8.10
CA GLY A 21 -12.17 3.08 -7.92
C GLY A 21 -12.48 3.44 -6.46
N VAL A 22 -11.83 2.78 -5.49
CA VAL A 22 -12.03 3.06 -4.07
C VAL A 22 -10.68 3.38 -3.40
N PRO A 23 -10.57 4.50 -2.66
CA PRO A 23 -9.39 4.78 -1.84
C PRO A 23 -9.16 3.68 -0.81
N GLN A 24 -8.03 2.97 -0.93
CA GLN A 24 -7.67 1.88 0.00
C GLN A 24 -6.38 2.14 0.77
N ILE A 25 -5.47 2.91 0.19
CA ILE A 25 -4.25 3.40 0.86
C ILE A 25 -4.18 4.91 0.69
N ASP A 26 -3.99 5.63 1.80
CA ASP A 26 -3.69 7.06 1.79
C ASP A 26 -2.35 7.30 2.46
N ILE A 27 -1.49 8.05 1.76
CA ILE A 27 -0.15 8.41 2.18
C ILE A 27 -0.10 9.92 2.38
N GLU A 28 0.09 10.34 3.62
CA GLU A 28 0.18 11.75 3.97
C GLU A 28 1.63 12.13 4.31
N PRO A 29 2.26 13.03 3.54
CA PRO A 29 3.59 13.55 3.86
C PRO A 29 3.62 14.21 5.25
N ARG A 30 4.71 14.03 5.98
CA ARG A 30 4.93 14.72 7.26
C ARG A 30 5.60 16.08 7.02
N PRO A 31 5.10 17.18 7.61
CA PRO A 31 5.75 18.49 7.51
C PRO A 31 7.20 18.51 8.04
N SER A 32 7.49 17.64 9.02
CA SER A 32 8.82 17.51 9.64
C SER A 32 9.82 16.68 8.82
N GLY A 33 9.41 16.12 7.68
CA GLY A 33 10.16 15.07 6.98
C GLY A 33 10.05 13.70 7.65
N GLY A 34 10.65 12.69 7.02
CA GLY A 34 10.61 11.28 7.44
C GLY A 34 9.49 10.46 6.77
N PHE A 35 9.36 9.19 7.16
CA PHE A 35 8.35 8.29 6.60
C PHE A 35 6.92 8.86 6.73
N PRO A 36 6.12 8.88 5.64
CA PRO A 36 4.79 9.47 5.65
C PRO A 36 3.84 8.74 6.60
N LYS A 37 2.75 9.40 6.99
CA LYS A 37 1.64 8.72 7.65
C LYS A 37 0.91 7.85 6.63
N VAL A 38 0.50 6.67 7.04
CA VAL A 38 -0.21 5.71 6.18
C VAL A 38 -1.54 5.36 6.82
N ASN A 39 -2.61 5.52 6.06
CA ASN A 39 -3.91 4.91 6.31
C ASN A 39 -4.09 3.76 5.32
N PHE A 40 -4.52 2.60 5.82
CA PHE A 40 -4.70 1.41 4.99
C PHE A 40 -5.81 0.54 5.57
N ALA A 41 -6.71 0.06 4.73
CA ALA A 41 -7.72 -0.92 5.09
C ALA A 41 -7.40 -2.27 4.44
N LEU A 42 -7.27 -3.30 5.29
CA LEU A 42 -7.14 -4.68 4.85
C LEU A 42 -8.53 -5.32 4.85
N PHE A 43 -8.91 -5.95 3.75
CA PHE A 43 -10.16 -6.70 3.63
C PHE A 43 -9.91 -8.21 3.55
N GLU A 44 -10.99 -8.97 3.66
CA GLU A 44 -11.09 -10.40 3.33
C GLU A 44 -12.13 -10.60 2.21
N THR A 45 -12.21 -11.82 1.66
CA THR A 45 -13.14 -12.21 0.57
C THR A 45 -14.62 -11.96 0.86
N GLY A 46 -15.01 -11.74 2.13
CA GLY A 46 -16.37 -11.39 2.55
C GLY A 46 -16.63 -9.90 2.79
N GLY A 47 -15.69 -9.01 2.45
CA GLY A 47 -15.78 -7.56 2.70
C GLY A 47 -15.57 -7.16 4.18
N LYS A 48 -15.25 -8.13 5.03
CA LYS A 48 -14.84 -7.89 6.42
C LYS A 48 -13.48 -7.19 6.44
N MET A 49 -13.29 -6.27 7.39
CA MET A 49 -12.04 -5.53 7.60
C MET A 49 -11.36 -6.00 8.89
N PRO A 50 -10.54 -7.07 8.87
CA PRO A 50 -9.88 -7.60 10.07
C PRO A 50 -8.77 -6.68 10.60
N ALA A 51 -8.24 -5.79 9.77
CA ALA A 51 -7.22 -4.84 10.19
C ALA A 51 -7.32 -3.49 9.47
N LYS A 52 -6.90 -2.44 10.18
CA LYS A 52 -6.85 -1.08 9.66
C LYS A 52 -5.67 -0.34 10.25
N LEU A 53 -4.87 0.29 9.39
CA LEU A 53 -3.90 1.30 9.78
C LEU A 53 -4.56 2.68 9.75
N THR A 54 -4.30 3.48 10.79
CA THR A 54 -4.62 4.91 10.84
C THR A 54 -3.41 5.65 11.36
N ASP A 55 -2.93 6.64 10.63
CA ASP A 55 -1.71 7.39 10.95
C ASP A 55 -0.50 6.48 11.26
N SER A 56 -0.30 5.44 10.45
CA SER A 56 0.75 4.42 10.64
C SER A 56 0.65 3.68 11.98
N THR A 57 -0.55 3.49 12.53
CA THR A 57 -0.83 2.73 13.75
C THR A 57 -1.96 1.73 13.49
N LEU A 58 -1.85 0.51 14.03
CA LEU A 58 -2.93 -0.49 13.97
C LEU A 58 -4.12 -0.03 14.82
N ALA A 59 -5.14 0.52 14.17
CA ALA A 59 -6.38 0.96 14.79
C ALA A 59 -7.37 -0.20 14.96
N ILE A 60 -7.36 -1.14 14.01
CA ILE A 60 -8.07 -2.41 14.09
C ILE A 60 -7.05 -3.52 13.85
N ASN A 61 -7.06 -4.55 14.70
CA ASN A 61 -6.22 -5.73 14.60
C ASN A 61 -6.96 -6.91 15.25
N GLU A 62 -7.89 -7.49 14.50
CA GLU A 62 -8.70 -8.60 14.98
C GLU A 62 -7.84 -9.81 15.35
N GLY A 63 -8.09 -10.38 16.54
CA GLY A 63 -7.31 -11.50 17.06
C GLY A 63 -5.84 -11.18 17.31
N GLN A 64 -5.41 -9.91 17.20
CA GLN A 64 -4.01 -9.53 17.14
C GLN A 64 -3.23 -10.27 16.05
N ALA A 65 -3.88 -10.60 14.93
CA ALA A 65 -3.30 -11.43 13.87
C ALA A 65 -2.19 -10.74 13.07
N TYR A 66 -2.06 -9.41 13.17
CA TYR A 66 -1.10 -8.63 12.39
C TYR A 66 -0.07 -7.93 13.27
N ALA A 67 1.15 -7.84 12.76
CA ALA A 67 2.24 -7.05 13.33
C ALA A 67 2.58 -5.88 12.41
N LEU A 68 3.08 -4.79 12.99
CA LEU A 68 3.48 -3.59 12.29
C LEU A 68 4.87 -3.15 12.75
N ASP A 69 5.84 -3.31 11.86
CA ASP A 69 7.20 -2.83 12.05
C ASP A 69 7.37 -1.47 11.39
N ARG A 70 8.03 -0.53 12.09
CA ARG A 70 8.22 0.84 11.62
C ARG A 70 9.66 1.28 11.84
N SER A 71 10.20 1.99 10.87
CA SER A 71 11.48 2.67 10.96
C SER A 71 11.34 4.11 10.44
N PRO A 72 12.39 4.94 10.54
CA PRO A 72 12.38 6.28 9.96
C PRO A 72 12.12 6.31 8.44
N THR A 73 12.35 5.20 7.74
CA THR A 73 12.26 5.10 6.27
C THR A 73 11.39 3.93 5.81
N SER A 74 10.76 3.17 6.69
CA SER A 74 9.94 2.02 6.27
C SER A 74 8.75 1.72 7.17
N LEU A 75 7.76 1.07 6.60
CA LEU A 75 6.62 0.48 7.30
C LEU A 75 6.34 -0.89 6.69
N VAL A 76 6.29 -1.91 7.54
CA VAL A 76 5.95 -3.26 7.11
C VAL A 76 4.87 -3.84 7.99
N MET A 77 3.75 -4.23 7.37
CA MET A 77 2.67 -4.95 8.02
C MET A 77 2.72 -6.42 7.60
N ARG A 78 2.65 -7.34 8.57
CA ARG A 78 2.73 -8.79 8.33
C ARG A 78 1.65 -9.53 9.09
N HIS A 79 1.18 -10.64 8.53
CA HIS A 79 0.37 -11.61 9.28
C HIS A 79 1.32 -12.41 10.20
N GLN A 80 1.04 -12.45 11.51
CA GLN A 80 1.97 -12.97 12.50
C GLN A 80 2.23 -14.47 12.33
N ASP A 81 1.19 -15.27 12.14
CA ASP A 81 1.34 -16.74 12.12
C ASP A 81 2.02 -17.25 10.85
N SER A 82 1.82 -16.57 9.73
CA SER A 82 2.36 -17.00 8.43
C SER A 82 3.61 -16.25 8.02
N GLY A 83 3.95 -15.15 8.70
CA GLY A 83 5.03 -14.24 8.33
C GLY A 83 4.79 -13.49 7.01
N LYS A 84 3.63 -13.66 6.38
CA LYS A 84 3.32 -13.09 5.07
C LYS A 84 3.25 -11.56 5.15
N GLU A 85 4.00 -10.90 4.28
CA GLU A 85 3.95 -9.43 4.16
C GLU A 85 2.66 -9.00 3.47
N ILE A 86 1.85 -8.24 4.20
CA ILE A 86 0.60 -7.68 3.70
C ILE A 86 0.88 -6.37 2.98
N LEU A 87 1.76 -5.54 3.53
CA LEU A 87 2.14 -4.26 2.94
C LEU A 87 3.57 -3.91 3.37
N ASN A 88 4.46 -3.73 2.41
CA ASN A 88 5.85 -3.33 2.63
C ASN A 88 6.15 -2.05 1.87
N MET A 89 6.43 -0.98 2.62
CA MET A 89 6.73 0.35 2.08
C MET A 89 8.08 0.86 2.56
N THR A 90 8.82 1.48 1.64
CA THR A 90 10.08 2.16 1.93
C THR A 90 10.08 3.56 1.31
N LEU A 91 10.56 4.55 2.05
CA LEU A 91 10.86 5.89 1.57
C LEU A 91 12.33 5.95 1.17
N GLU A 92 12.59 6.21 -0.10
CA GLU A 92 13.94 6.38 -0.63
C GLU A 92 14.48 7.80 -0.40
N GLU A 93 15.79 7.98 -0.53
CA GLU A 93 16.48 9.26 -0.29
C GLU A 93 16.00 10.39 -1.21
N ASN A 94 15.56 10.06 -2.43
CA ASN A 94 14.99 11.02 -3.39
C ASN A 94 13.53 11.41 -3.06
N GLY A 95 12.96 10.91 -1.96
CA GLY A 95 11.59 11.17 -1.53
C GLY A 95 10.53 10.31 -2.21
N ARG A 96 10.92 9.34 -3.04
CA ARG A 96 10.00 8.37 -3.64
C ARG A 96 9.57 7.33 -2.61
N LEU A 97 8.27 7.05 -2.56
CA LEU A 97 7.74 5.95 -1.77
C LEU A 97 7.64 4.69 -2.64
N VAL A 98 8.16 3.56 -2.18
CA VAL A 98 8.14 2.29 -2.91
C VAL A 98 7.32 1.28 -2.12
N ILE A 99 6.30 0.71 -2.74
CA ILE A 99 5.59 -0.50 -2.28
C ILE A 99 6.20 -1.69 -3.01
N SER A 100 7.17 -2.36 -2.39
CA SER A 100 7.94 -3.43 -3.02
C SER A 100 7.28 -4.81 -2.91
N GLN A 101 6.42 -4.99 -1.91
CA GLN A 101 5.76 -6.26 -1.64
C GLN A 101 4.43 -6.04 -0.92
N GLY A 102 3.44 -6.85 -1.26
CA GLY A 102 2.17 -6.90 -0.55
C GLY A 102 1.22 -7.89 -1.19
N GLU A 103 0.36 -8.50 -0.40
CA GLU A 103 -0.72 -9.33 -0.93
C GLU A 103 -1.91 -9.23 0.01
N PHE A 104 -3.01 -8.64 -0.49
CA PHE A 104 -4.19 -8.36 0.30
C PHE A 104 -5.45 -8.32 -0.55
N TYR A 105 -6.60 -8.52 0.10
CA TYR A 105 -7.87 -8.35 -0.58
C TYR A 105 -8.27 -6.88 -0.68
N THR A 106 -8.85 -6.53 -1.81
CA THR A 106 -9.51 -5.25 -2.06
C THR A 106 -10.87 -5.22 -1.37
N LEU A 107 -11.51 -4.04 -1.31
CA LEU A 107 -12.88 -3.93 -0.83
C LEU A 107 -13.87 -4.81 -1.62
N LYS A 108 -13.59 -5.06 -2.91
CA LYS A 108 -14.44 -5.91 -3.76
C LYS A 108 -14.12 -7.41 -3.62
N GLY A 109 -13.15 -7.77 -2.77
CA GLY A 109 -12.78 -9.16 -2.49
C GLY A 109 -11.81 -9.77 -3.50
N HIS A 110 -11.23 -8.97 -4.40
CA HIS A 110 -10.18 -9.42 -5.32
C HIS A 110 -8.82 -9.35 -4.63
N THR A 111 -7.86 -10.16 -5.07
CA THR A 111 -6.50 -10.11 -4.52
C THR A 111 -5.65 -9.14 -5.32
N LEU A 112 -5.10 -8.13 -4.65
CA LEU A 112 -3.98 -7.34 -5.16
C LEU A 112 -2.69 -7.99 -4.68
N THR A 113 -1.83 -8.37 -5.62
CA THR A 113 -0.48 -8.91 -5.33
C THR A 113 0.54 -7.93 -5.88
N ILE A 114 1.55 -7.58 -5.08
CA ILE A 114 2.64 -6.69 -5.44
C ILE A 114 3.94 -7.43 -5.14
N THR A 115 4.82 -7.46 -6.13
CA THR A 115 6.17 -8.01 -6.04
C THR A 115 7.15 -7.02 -6.67
N PRO A 116 8.47 -7.20 -6.49
CA PRO A 116 9.45 -6.36 -7.18
C PRO A 116 9.39 -6.45 -8.71
N LEU A 117 8.80 -7.50 -9.26
CA LEU A 117 8.76 -7.78 -10.71
C LEU A 117 7.45 -7.39 -11.37
N GLU A 118 6.36 -7.36 -10.61
CA GLU A 118 5.02 -7.05 -11.11
C GLU A 118 4.06 -6.71 -9.98
N TRP A 119 2.97 -6.03 -10.32
CA TRP A 119 1.75 -6.09 -9.53
C TRP A 119 0.60 -6.66 -10.37
N THR A 120 -0.31 -7.39 -9.71
CA THR A 120 -1.45 -8.03 -10.33
C THR A 120 -2.73 -7.76 -9.56
N LEU A 121 -3.80 -7.47 -10.30
CA LEU A 121 -5.15 -7.29 -9.80
C LEU A 121 -6.12 -7.93 -10.79
N GLU A 122 -6.78 -9.01 -10.38
CA GLU A 122 -7.63 -9.83 -11.25
C GLU A 122 -6.96 -10.25 -12.57
N LYS A 123 -7.26 -9.55 -13.67
CA LYS A 123 -6.78 -9.81 -15.03
C LYS A 123 -5.69 -8.82 -15.46
N THR A 124 -5.46 -7.79 -14.67
CA THR A 124 -4.42 -6.80 -14.90
C THR A 124 -3.12 -7.30 -14.28
N THR A 125 -2.07 -7.32 -15.09
CA THR A 125 -0.69 -7.56 -14.65
C THR A 125 0.17 -6.45 -15.23
N VAL A 126 0.96 -5.80 -14.38
CA VAL A 126 1.86 -4.72 -14.78
C VAL A 126 3.27 -5.07 -14.31
N THR A 127 4.18 -5.16 -15.27
CA THR A 127 5.59 -5.58 -15.07
C THR A 127 6.60 -4.45 -15.22
N GLU A 128 6.17 -3.29 -15.72
CA GLU A 128 6.98 -2.08 -15.89
C GLU A 128 6.07 -0.90 -16.22
N GLY A 129 6.59 0.33 -16.07
CA GLY A 129 5.92 1.52 -16.59
C GLY A 129 6.16 2.77 -15.77
N GLU A 130 5.80 3.91 -16.37
CA GLU A 130 5.76 5.20 -15.72
C GLU A 130 4.45 5.91 -16.09
N THR A 131 3.77 6.53 -15.13
CA THR A 131 2.52 7.26 -15.36
C THR A 131 2.49 8.53 -14.52
N ASP A 132 2.36 9.68 -15.17
CA ASP A 132 2.07 10.93 -14.48
C ASP A 132 0.56 11.00 -14.18
N VAL A 133 0.19 10.99 -12.89
CA VAL A 133 -1.21 11.07 -12.45
C VAL A 133 -1.68 12.50 -12.23
N GLN A 134 -0.87 13.52 -12.55
CA GLN A 134 -1.26 14.93 -12.62
C GLN A 134 -1.95 15.47 -11.35
N GLY A 135 -1.43 15.11 -10.18
CA GLY A 135 -1.98 15.54 -8.89
C GLY A 135 -3.19 14.72 -8.43
N LYS A 136 -3.50 13.59 -9.07
CA LYS A 136 -4.62 12.71 -8.72
C LYS A 136 -4.16 11.46 -7.96
N ALA A 137 -5.13 10.62 -7.60
CA ALA A 137 -4.87 9.31 -7.04
C ALA A 137 -4.15 8.40 -8.04
N VAL A 138 -3.44 7.41 -7.53
CA VAL A 138 -2.90 6.28 -8.31
C VAL A 138 -4.04 5.30 -8.57
N PRO A 139 -4.45 5.05 -9.82
CA PRO A 139 -5.49 4.08 -10.13
C PRO A 139 -4.88 2.69 -10.34
N LEU A 140 -5.39 1.70 -9.61
CA LEU A 140 -5.14 0.28 -9.85
C LEU A 140 -6.47 -0.39 -10.25
N GLU A 141 -6.54 -0.85 -11.50
CA GLU A 141 -7.76 -1.41 -12.13
C GLU A 141 -7.46 -2.66 -12.97
#